data_AF-A0A562W9X0-F1
#
_entry.id   AF-A0A562W9X0-F1
#
_cell.length_a   1.000
_cell.length_b   1.000
_cell.length_c   1.000
_cell.angle_alpha   90.00
_cell.angle_beta   90.00
_cell.angle_gamma   90.00
#
_symmetry.space_group_name_H-M   'P 1'
#
loop_
_entity.id
_entity.type
_entity.pdbx_description
1 polymer ?
#
loop_
_entity_poly.entity_id
_entity_poly.type
_entity_poly.pdbx_seq_one_letter_code
_entity_poly.pdbx_strand_id
1 'polypeptide(L)'
;MGWLSNSSRRWSAVALAAVSLGTVAAVVPTVPASAVGPTDHVLYWNDVLLRTYRQVGGAPGPLARAGGMMHGAIYDAANSALCATGADRCIGQQYRTTVAPTAGVTPDLATAIDYAAYDTLRSIFPTISFSTDLTTAQQDIPASAGRTDGQRIGSAAAQVMISFRTSDGAPDASTYADGTVPGQWRRTGSGEPATPSWGLVKPFAMTSTTQFRPGLPAGHSSYPSLLASQTYADQVNEVKSLGRYDSTTRTADQTQAAWFWANDLDGTYKPPGQLFTHTQIVAKAAKLTQAGNARLFALVGLAMADAAIVSWDAKYQTAIDLWRPETAIQRANEDGRTDTVADTAWKPLSADVNNVRFSPPFPAYTSGHATFGAAWAGAMRGFFGSDTFAFTATTEDPHAVGVTRAFTSFSAAATENARSRVWLGVHYQFDADAGASSGTALANHVTANHLRPTASYAFDGFYEGSLNVGGLIPDAAAPSTFTVGFRLTAGGTPVTDPGAVVGTSWNGNPATAGTPTLVNGRYEIALSVPRSCAGRTWTFSVLLRDGSRRDLGVRCSTV
;
A
#
# COMPACT_ATOMS: atom_id res chain seq x y z
N MET A 1 -52.53 -28.23 -69.66
CA MET A 1 -52.44 -27.81 -71.08
C MET A 1 -51.08 -27.15 -71.25
N GLY A 2 -50.11 -27.54 -72.07
CA GLY A 2 -49.89 -28.67 -72.97
C GLY A 2 -48.50 -28.45 -73.63
N TRP A 3 -47.69 -29.53 -73.67
CA TRP A 3 -46.70 -29.92 -74.70
C TRP A 3 -45.46 -29.07 -75.06
N LEU A 4 -44.29 -29.58 -74.61
CA LEU A 4 -43.09 -30.01 -75.37
C LEU A 4 -42.76 -29.38 -76.75
N SER A 5 -41.51 -28.88 -76.94
CA SER A 5 -40.38 -29.65 -77.53
C SER A 5 -39.19 -28.79 -78.00
N ASN A 6 -38.03 -29.47 -78.05
CA ASN A 6 -36.65 -29.07 -78.41
C ASN A 6 -36.42 -28.32 -79.74
N SER A 7 -35.39 -27.47 -79.81
CA SER A 7 -34.03 -27.83 -80.30
C SER A 7 -33.12 -26.63 -80.66
N SER A 8 -31.85 -26.85 -80.33
CA SER A 8 -30.55 -26.19 -80.59
C SER A 8 -30.35 -25.13 -81.70
N ARG A 9 -29.42 -24.19 -81.42
CA ARG A 9 -28.28 -23.82 -82.31
C ARG A 9 -27.15 -23.12 -81.53
N ARG A 10 -25.91 -23.52 -81.82
CA ARG A 10 -24.62 -23.04 -81.27
C ARG A 10 -24.15 -21.77 -82.00
N TRP A 11 -23.41 -20.87 -81.35
CA TRP A 11 -22.27 -20.11 -81.91
C TRP A 11 -21.32 -19.64 -80.79
N SER A 12 -20.02 -19.65 -81.08
CA SER A 12 -18.88 -19.40 -80.19
C SER A 12 -18.46 -17.91 -80.15
N ALA A 13 -17.88 -17.44 -79.03
CA ALA A 13 -16.88 -16.36 -79.04
C ALA A 13 -16.08 -16.33 -77.72
N VAL A 14 -14.80 -16.01 -77.89
CA VAL A 14 -13.66 -16.15 -76.97
C VAL A 14 -13.56 -14.96 -76.01
N ALA A 15 -13.18 -15.21 -74.75
CA ALA A 15 -12.79 -14.19 -73.78
C ALA A 15 -11.32 -14.38 -73.36
N LEU A 16 -10.50 -13.35 -73.54
CA LEU A 16 -9.14 -13.25 -73.00
C LEU A 16 -9.20 -13.06 -71.47
N ALA A 17 -8.43 -13.86 -70.73
CA ALA A 17 -8.16 -13.65 -69.31
C ALA A 17 -6.65 -13.38 -69.11
N ALA A 18 -6.34 -12.25 -68.48
CA ALA A 18 -4.99 -11.84 -68.12
C ALA A 18 -4.48 -12.62 -66.91
N VAL A 19 -3.20 -13.00 -66.96
CA VAL A 19 -2.47 -13.73 -65.90
C VAL A 19 -1.99 -12.74 -64.84
N SER A 20 -2.44 -12.89 -63.60
CA SER A 20 -1.84 -12.28 -62.41
C SER A 20 -1.15 -13.35 -61.58
N LEU A 21 0.19 -13.25 -61.46
CA LEU A 21 1.01 -14.09 -60.60
C LEU A 21 0.69 -13.79 -59.12
N GLY A 22 -0.03 -14.70 -58.45
CA GLY A 22 -0.28 -14.63 -57.02
C GLY A 22 0.91 -15.18 -56.23
N THR A 23 1.58 -14.35 -55.45
CA THR A 23 2.50 -14.79 -54.40
C THR A 23 1.71 -15.41 -53.25
N VAL A 24 1.88 -16.71 -53.02
CA VAL A 24 1.33 -17.38 -51.83
C VAL A 24 2.16 -16.95 -50.63
N ALA A 25 1.68 -15.96 -49.88
CA ALA A 25 2.23 -15.66 -48.56
C ALA A 25 1.85 -16.82 -47.62
N ALA A 26 2.84 -17.60 -47.18
CA ALA A 26 2.64 -18.57 -46.12
C ALA A 26 2.21 -17.83 -44.85
N VAL A 27 0.93 -17.96 -44.48
CA VAL A 27 0.45 -17.53 -43.16
C VAL A 27 1.05 -18.50 -42.15
N VAL A 28 2.17 -18.11 -41.55
CA VAL A 28 2.67 -18.78 -40.34
C VAL A 28 1.64 -18.47 -39.24
N PRO A 29 1.00 -19.47 -38.64
CA PRO A 29 0.13 -19.22 -37.50
C PRO A 29 1.00 -18.61 -36.39
N THR A 30 0.77 -17.35 -36.08
CA THR A 30 1.33 -16.72 -34.88
C THR A 30 0.72 -17.45 -33.70
N VAL A 31 1.49 -18.36 -33.10
CA VAL A 31 1.17 -18.90 -31.78
C VAL A 31 1.04 -17.69 -30.85
N PRO A 32 -0.11 -17.43 -30.21
CA PRO A 32 -0.20 -16.36 -29.24
C PRO A 32 0.89 -16.61 -28.20
N ALA A 33 1.76 -15.62 -27.98
CA ALA A 33 2.75 -15.70 -26.93
C ALA A 33 2.01 -16.04 -25.63
N SER A 34 2.32 -17.19 -25.03
CA SER A 34 1.81 -17.55 -23.72
C SER A 34 2.04 -16.36 -22.79
N ALA A 35 0.99 -15.90 -22.11
CA ALA A 35 1.13 -14.81 -21.15
C ALA A 35 2.18 -15.25 -20.11
N VAL A 36 3.29 -14.50 -20.02
CA VAL A 36 4.35 -14.74 -19.04
C VAL A 36 3.76 -14.53 -17.64
N GLY A 37 4.15 -15.40 -16.70
CA GLY A 37 3.79 -15.32 -15.29
C GLY A 37 4.32 -14.06 -14.60
N PRO A 38 3.86 -13.80 -13.36
CA PRO A 38 4.27 -12.61 -12.63
C PRO A 38 5.77 -12.64 -12.34
N THR A 39 6.45 -11.51 -12.52
CA THR A 39 7.86 -11.36 -12.16
C THR A 39 8.04 -10.97 -10.69
N ASP A 40 7.02 -10.38 -10.07
CA ASP A 40 6.95 -10.11 -8.63
C ASP A 40 5.62 -10.61 -8.08
N HIS A 41 5.70 -11.68 -7.32
CA HIS A 41 4.58 -12.41 -6.74
C HIS A 41 3.95 -11.64 -5.58
N VAL A 42 4.68 -10.77 -4.86
CA VAL A 42 4.09 -9.93 -3.81
C VAL A 42 3.14 -8.90 -4.43
N LEU A 43 3.59 -8.24 -5.50
CA LEU A 43 2.75 -7.27 -6.22
C LEU A 43 1.58 -7.95 -6.92
N TYR A 44 1.78 -9.14 -7.48
CA TYR A 44 0.71 -9.94 -8.05
C TYR A 44 -0.40 -10.26 -7.03
N TRP A 45 -0.04 -10.78 -5.84
CA TRP A 45 -1.04 -11.08 -4.82
C TRP A 45 -1.66 -9.83 -4.18
N ASN A 46 -0.95 -8.70 -4.18
CA ASN A 46 -1.56 -7.42 -3.87
C ASN A 46 -2.66 -7.05 -4.90
N ASP A 47 -2.42 -7.23 -6.19
CA ASP A 47 -3.45 -6.99 -7.22
C ASP A 47 -4.66 -7.95 -7.04
N VAL A 48 -4.43 -9.21 -6.66
CA VAL A 48 -5.49 -10.17 -6.29
C VAL A 48 -6.29 -9.69 -5.07
N LEU A 49 -5.63 -9.19 -4.03
CA LEU A 49 -6.29 -8.62 -2.84
C LEU A 49 -7.14 -7.40 -3.22
N LEU A 50 -6.61 -6.49 -4.03
CA LEU A 50 -7.35 -5.29 -4.47
C LEU A 50 -8.57 -5.65 -5.32
N ARG A 51 -8.44 -6.64 -6.22
CA ARG A 51 -9.59 -7.18 -6.98
C ARG A 51 -10.63 -7.81 -6.04
N THR A 52 -10.18 -8.49 -4.99
CA THR A 52 -11.06 -9.05 -3.96
C THR A 52 -11.82 -7.96 -3.21
N TYR A 53 -11.16 -6.88 -2.81
CA TYR A 53 -11.81 -5.75 -2.13
C TYR A 53 -12.92 -5.13 -2.98
N ARG A 54 -12.69 -4.94 -4.29
CA ARG A 54 -13.72 -4.46 -5.22
C ARG A 54 -14.95 -5.37 -5.26
N GLN A 55 -14.72 -6.69 -5.18
CA GLN A 55 -15.79 -7.69 -5.23
C GLN A 55 -16.58 -7.77 -3.92
N VAL A 56 -15.91 -7.74 -2.76
CA VAL A 56 -16.55 -7.99 -1.46
C VAL A 56 -17.07 -6.72 -0.78
N GLY A 57 -16.44 -5.57 -1.03
CA GLY A 57 -16.79 -4.31 -0.37
C GLY A 57 -16.71 -4.38 1.17
N GLY A 58 -17.52 -3.56 1.83
CA GLY A 58 -17.72 -3.63 3.28
C GLY A 58 -16.91 -2.62 4.10
N ALA A 59 -16.89 -2.83 5.42
CA ALA A 59 -16.24 -1.93 6.38
C ALA A 59 -14.69 -2.00 6.24
N PRO A 60 -13.97 -0.89 6.45
CA PRO A 60 -12.52 -0.85 6.22
C PRO A 60 -11.71 -1.65 7.25
N GLY A 61 -12.25 -1.89 8.46
CA GLY A 61 -11.59 -2.73 9.46
C GLY A 61 -11.31 -4.16 8.96
N PRO A 62 -12.35 -4.93 8.57
CA PRO A 62 -12.18 -6.25 7.95
C PRO A 62 -11.21 -6.28 6.77
N LEU A 63 -11.24 -5.26 5.90
CA LEU A 63 -10.34 -5.17 4.76
C LEU A 63 -8.89 -4.97 5.21
N ALA A 64 -8.62 -4.00 6.10
CA ALA A 64 -7.29 -3.76 6.64
C ALA A 64 -6.71 -5.01 7.35
N ARG A 65 -7.54 -5.75 8.11
CA ARG A 65 -7.17 -7.04 8.70
C ARG A 65 -6.78 -8.07 7.64
N ALA A 66 -7.54 -8.19 6.55
CA ALA A 66 -7.22 -9.13 5.47
C ALA A 66 -5.86 -8.83 4.82
N GLY A 67 -5.56 -7.55 4.58
CA GLY A 67 -4.25 -7.13 4.04
C GLY A 67 -3.10 -7.39 5.02
N GLY A 68 -3.29 -7.10 6.31
CA GLY A 68 -2.32 -7.41 7.36
C GLY A 68 -2.04 -8.92 7.51
N MET A 69 -3.08 -9.76 7.41
CA MET A 69 -2.94 -11.21 7.41
C MET A 69 -2.15 -11.71 6.20
N MET A 70 -2.59 -11.35 4.99
CA MET A 70 -1.96 -11.85 3.75
C MET A 70 -0.49 -11.42 3.68
N HIS A 71 -0.20 -10.13 3.87
CA HIS A 71 1.18 -9.65 3.75
C HIS A 71 2.08 -10.09 4.91
N GLY A 72 1.54 -10.27 6.12
CA GLY A 72 2.29 -10.86 7.23
C GLY A 72 2.66 -12.33 6.97
N ALA A 73 1.76 -13.13 6.38
CA ALA A 73 2.03 -14.51 6.00
C ALA A 73 3.04 -14.60 4.85
N ILE A 74 2.88 -13.74 3.82
CA ILE A 74 3.85 -13.58 2.72
C ILE A 74 5.24 -13.26 3.28
N TYR A 75 5.35 -12.35 4.24
CA TYR A 75 6.64 -12.00 4.84
C TYR A 75 7.29 -13.19 5.53
N ASP A 76 6.58 -13.91 6.41
CA ASP A 76 7.16 -15.06 7.12
C ASP A 76 7.56 -16.17 6.14
N ALA A 77 6.78 -16.41 5.09
CA ALA A 77 7.11 -17.39 4.05
C ALA A 77 8.36 -16.98 3.25
N ALA A 78 8.40 -15.73 2.78
CA ALA A 78 9.52 -15.18 2.03
C ALA A 78 10.79 -15.15 2.88
N ASN A 79 10.68 -14.74 4.14
CA ASN A 79 11.78 -14.71 5.09
C ASN A 79 12.29 -16.13 5.37
N SER A 80 11.40 -17.10 5.60
CA SER A 80 11.77 -18.50 5.81
C SER A 80 12.50 -19.11 4.61
N ALA A 81 11.99 -18.89 3.40
CA ALA A 81 12.59 -19.39 2.17
C ALA A 81 13.99 -18.79 1.93
N LEU A 82 14.18 -17.51 2.22
CA LEU A 82 15.50 -16.86 2.09
C LEU A 82 16.47 -17.28 3.20
N CYS A 83 16.02 -17.35 4.45
CA CYS A 83 16.82 -17.83 5.58
C CYS A 83 17.36 -19.26 5.38
N ALA A 84 16.63 -20.11 4.63
CA ALA A 84 17.08 -21.45 4.27
C ALA A 84 18.41 -21.49 3.50
N THR A 85 18.78 -20.37 2.86
CA THR A 85 20.04 -20.24 2.10
C THR A 85 21.19 -19.60 2.89
N GLY A 86 20.94 -19.19 4.12
CA GLY A 86 21.91 -18.54 5.00
C GLY A 86 21.23 -17.53 5.93
N ALA A 87 21.71 -17.43 7.18
CA ALA A 87 21.17 -16.47 8.15
C ALA A 87 21.37 -15.00 7.72
N ASP A 88 22.42 -14.74 6.95
CA ASP A 88 22.72 -13.44 6.32
C ASP A 88 21.80 -13.12 5.13
N ARG A 89 21.02 -14.10 4.65
CA ARG A 89 20.11 -13.95 3.51
C ARG A 89 18.66 -13.69 3.90
N CYS A 90 18.31 -13.88 5.17
CA CYS A 90 17.02 -13.50 5.74
C CYS A 90 16.65 -12.06 5.38
N ILE A 91 15.35 -11.81 5.18
CA ILE A 91 14.81 -10.46 5.01
C ILE A 91 14.95 -9.66 6.31
N GLY A 92 14.60 -10.29 7.43
CA GLY A 92 14.63 -9.64 8.73
C GLY A 92 14.14 -10.54 9.87
N GLN A 93 13.86 -9.89 11.00
CA GLN A 93 13.27 -10.51 12.19
C GLN A 93 11.98 -11.22 11.79
N GLN A 94 11.82 -12.48 12.21
CA GLN A 94 10.56 -13.21 12.01
C GLN A 94 9.37 -12.43 12.58
N TYR A 95 8.22 -12.51 11.92
CA TYR A 95 7.00 -11.93 12.48
C TYR A 95 6.34 -12.91 13.46
N ARG A 96 5.88 -14.06 12.96
CA ARG A 96 5.25 -15.11 13.77
C ARG A 96 6.01 -16.42 13.73
N THR A 97 6.64 -16.75 12.60
CA THR A 97 7.29 -18.04 12.42
C THR A 97 8.50 -17.97 11.49
N THR A 98 9.41 -18.92 11.70
CA THR A 98 10.43 -19.31 10.72
C THR A 98 10.24 -20.79 10.43
N VAL A 99 9.94 -21.14 9.19
CA VAL A 99 9.73 -22.53 8.77
C VAL A 99 11.04 -23.08 8.22
N ALA A 100 11.60 -24.10 8.88
CA ALA A 100 12.83 -24.74 8.40
C ALA A 100 12.62 -25.39 7.02
N PRO A 101 13.60 -25.33 6.11
CA PRO A 101 13.53 -26.01 4.81
C PRO A 101 13.62 -27.52 4.98
N THR A 102 13.22 -28.26 3.95
CA THR A 102 13.57 -29.68 3.85
C THR A 102 15.09 -29.82 3.71
N ALA A 103 15.69 -30.77 4.44
CA ALA A 103 17.14 -30.96 4.45
C ALA A 103 17.69 -31.16 3.02
N GLY A 104 18.67 -30.34 2.64
CA GLY A 104 19.29 -30.37 1.31
C GLY A 104 18.48 -29.72 0.19
N VAL A 105 17.33 -29.11 0.49
CA VAL A 105 16.48 -28.41 -0.49
C VAL A 105 16.56 -26.90 -0.27
N THR A 106 16.76 -26.15 -1.35
CA THR A 106 16.55 -24.70 -1.36
C THR A 106 15.11 -24.42 -1.79
N PRO A 107 14.26 -23.86 -0.92
CA PRO A 107 12.87 -23.56 -1.26
C PRO A 107 12.76 -22.49 -2.34
N ASP A 108 11.79 -22.64 -3.24
CA ASP A 108 11.46 -21.59 -4.20
C ASP A 108 10.74 -20.42 -3.50
N LEU A 109 11.32 -19.22 -3.61
CA LEU A 109 10.81 -18.02 -2.95
C LEU A 109 9.42 -17.61 -3.48
N ALA A 110 9.23 -17.66 -4.80
CA ALA A 110 7.99 -17.25 -5.43
C ALA A 110 6.84 -18.20 -5.04
N THR A 111 7.08 -19.50 -5.08
CA THR A 111 6.10 -20.49 -4.61
C THR A 111 5.79 -20.36 -3.11
N ALA A 112 6.78 -20.04 -2.27
CA ALA A 112 6.52 -19.77 -0.85
C ALA A 112 5.60 -18.57 -0.65
N ILE A 113 5.81 -17.48 -1.40
CA ILE A 113 4.93 -16.30 -1.38
C ILE A 113 3.52 -16.67 -1.87
N ASP A 114 3.43 -17.42 -2.97
CA ASP A 114 2.16 -17.75 -3.61
C ASP A 114 1.25 -18.57 -2.72
N TYR A 115 1.78 -19.63 -2.11
CA TYR A 115 0.98 -20.47 -1.23
C TYR A 115 0.65 -19.78 0.11
N ALA A 116 1.53 -18.89 0.59
CA ALA A 116 1.21 -18.07 1.76
C ALA A 116 0.02 -17.14 1.51
N ALA A 117 0.02 -16.46 0.35
CA ALA A 117 -1.07 -15.58 -0.06
C ALA A 117 -2.37 -16.35 -0.33
N TYR A 118 -2.29 -17.39 -1.17
CA TYR A 118 -3.42 -18.22 -1.57
C TYR A 118 -4.17 -18.83 -0.38
N ASP A 119 -3.45 -19.50 0.52
CA ASP A 119 -4.10 -20.17 1.66
C ASP A 119 -4.69 -19.17 2.65
N THR A 120 -4.01 -18.02 2.85
CA THR A 120 -4.52 -16.95 3.71
C THR A 120 -5.79 -16.33 3.13
N LEU A 121 -5.80 -15.97 1.85
CA LEU A 121 -6.97 -15.38 1.19
C LEU A 121 -8.16 -16.34 1.13
N ARG A 122 -7.93 -17.61 0.80
CA ARG A 122 -8.98 -18.65 0.81
C ARG A 122 -9.59 -18.84 2.20
N SER A 123 -8.80 -18.67 3.26
CA SER A 123 -9.31 -18.73 4.63
C SER A 123 -10.14 -17.50 5.01
N ILE A 124 -9.78 -16.31 4.52
CA ILE A 124 -10.47 -15.05 4.85
C ILE A 124 -11.75 -14.89 4.03
N PHE A 125 -11.71 -15.28 2.75
CA PHE A 125 -12.80 -15.13 1.78
C PHE A 125 -13.22 -16.49 1.22
N PRO A 126 -13.87 -17.35 2.03
CA PRO A 126 -14.16 -18.74 1.64
C PRO A 126 -15.15 -18.87 0.47
N THR A 127 -15.85 -17.80 0.11
CA THR A 127 -16.79 -17.75 -1.01
C THR A 127 -16.13 -17.38 -2.35
N ILE A 128 -14.84 -17.01 -2.34
CA ILE A 128 -14.07 -16.63 -3.53
C ILE A 128 -13.08 -17.74 -3.86
N SER A 129 -13.03 -18.16 -5.12
CA SER A 129 -12.03 -19.10 -5.61
C SER A 129 -10.78 -18.35 -6.08
N PHE A 130 -9.64 -18.68 -5.50
CA PHE A 130 -8.32 -18.15 -5.87
C PHE A 130 -7.50 -19.15 -6.69
N SER A 131 -8.10 -20.25 -7.16
CA SER A 131 -7.37 -21.34 -7.84
C SER A 131 -6.75 -20.89 -9.16
N THR A 132 -7.47 -20.13 -9.97
CA THR A 132 -6.95 -19.54 -11.21
C THR A 132 -5.81 -18.55 -10.95
N ASP A 133 -5.90 -17.79 -9.85
CA ASP A 133 -4.83 -16.87 -9.45
C ASP A 133 -3.56 -17.65 -9.10
N LEU A 134 -3.68 -18.73 -8.33
CA LEU A 134 -2.55 -19.60 -8.01
C LEU A 134 -1.97 -20.30 -9.26
N THR A 135 -2.83 -20.80 -10.16
CA THR A 135 -2.38 -21.39 -11.43
C THR A 135 -1.55 -20.41 -12.25
N THR A 136 -2.02 -19.17 -12.37
CA THR A 136 -1.32 -18.10 -13.10
C THR A 136 0.00 -17.74 -12.43
N ALA A 137 0.03 -17.63 -11.09
CA ALA A 137 1.27 -17.34 -10.37
C ALA A 137 2.32 -18.44 -10.58
N GLN A 138 1.89 -19.69 -10.63
CA GLN A 138 2.78 -20.85 -10.69
C GLN A 138 3.15 -21.32 -12.10
N GLN A 139 2.65 -20.69 -13.16
CA GLN A 139 2.73 -21.22 -14.53
C GLN A 139 4.15 -21.31 -15.08
N ASP A 140 5.03 -20.39 -14.68
CA ASP A 140 6.41 -20.30 -15.16
C ASP A 140 7.44 -20.95 -14.22
N ILE A 141 7.00 -21.50 -13.08
CA ILE A 141 7.89 -22.10 -12.09
C ILE A 141 7.96 -23.61 -12.35
N PRO A 142 9.09 -24.18 -12.79
CA PRO A 142 9.16 -25.61 -13.10
C PRO A 142 8.94 -26.50 -11.87
N ALA A 143 8.37 -27.69 -12.09
CA ALA A 143 8.28 -28.70 -11.04
C ALA A 143 9.68 -29.07 -10.54
N SER A 144 9.92 -28.93 -9.24
CA SER A 144 11.20 -29.20 -8.60
C SER A 144 11.01 -29.44 -7.10
N ALA A 145 12.02 -30.02 -6.44
CA ALA A 145 12.01 -30.14 -4.98
C ALA A 145 11.90 -28.76 -4.29
N GLY A 146 12.55 -27.74 -4.85
CA GLY A 146 12.45 -26.36 -4.37
C GLY A 146 11.04 -25.80 -4.47
N ARG A 147 10.33 -26.05 -5.57
CA ARG A 147 8.92 -25.67 -5.73
C ARG A 147 8.03 -26.37 -4.68
N THR A 148 8.20 -27.68 -4.49
CA THR A 148 7.45 -28.44 -3.48
C THR A 148 7.72 -27.93 -2.05
N ASP A 149 8.99 -27.64 -1.72
CA ASP A 149 9.33 -27.13 -0.39
C ASP A 149 8.89 -25.68 -0.19
N GLY A 150 8.93 -24.85 -1.24
CA GLY A 150 8.34 -23.51 -1.26
C GLY A 150 6.86 -23.55 -0.92
N GLN A 151 6.09 -24.45 -1.56
CA GLN A 151 4.67 -24.65 -1.25
C GLN A 151 4.47 -25.01 0.22
N ARG A 152 5.25 -25.96 0.76
CA ARG A 152 5.16 -26.38 2.16
C ARG A 152 5.42 -25.21 3.12
N ILE A 153 6.46 -24.42 2.85
CA ILE A 153 6.81 -23.23 3.66
C ILE A 153 5.69 -22.20 3.60
N GLY A 154 5.19 -21.88 2.41
CA GLY A 154 4.12 -20.91 2.19
C GLY A 154 2.85 -21.29 2.94
N SER A 155 2.37 -22.51 2.74
CA SER A 155 1.19 -23.03 3.45
C SER A 155 1.39 -23.06 4.96
N ALA A 156 2.57 -23.44 5.46
CA ALA A 156 2.85 -23.44 6.90
C ALA A 156 2.83 -22.02 7.50
N ALA A 157 3.41 -21.03 6.82
CA ALA A 157 3.35 -19.63 7.25
C ALA A 157 1.91 -19.09 7.26
N ALA A 158 1.11 -19.41 6.23
CA ALA A 158 -0.31 -19.08 6.19
C ALA A 158 -1.07 -19.70 7.37
N GLN A 159 -0.84 -20.98 7.68
CA GLN A 159 -1.51 -21.64 8.80
C GLN A 159 -1.17 -21.00 10.16
N VAL A 160 0.07 -20.57 10.37
CA VAL A 160 0.44 -19.83 11.59
C VAL A 160 -0.29 -18.48 11.66
N MET A 161 -0.37 -17.75 10.54
CA MET A 161 -1.12 -16.49 10.49
C MET A 161 -2.61 -16.71 10.76
N ILE A 162 -3.23 -17.68 10.08
CA ILE A 162 -4.66 -18.02 10.25
C ILE A 162 -4.92 -18.37 11.72
N SER A 163 -4.09 -19.24 12.30
CA SER A 163 -4.20 -19.65 13.72
C SER A 163 -4.00 -18.48 14.69
N PHE A 164 -3.07 -17.57 14.39
CA PHE A 164 -2.87 -16.35 15.17
C PHE A 164 -4.10 -15.45 15.19
N ARG A 165 -4.90 -15.48 14.10
CA ARG A 165 -6.11 -14.69 13.92
C ARG A 165 -7.41 -15.44 14.21
N THR A 166 -7.35 -16.72 14.56
CA THR A 166 -8.51 -17.46 15.05
C THR A 166 -8.98 -16.88 16.38
N SER A 167 -10.28 -16.61 16.51
CA SER A 167 -10.90 -16.06 17.73
C SER A 167 -10.28 -14.73 18.18
N ASP A 168 -9.85 -13.90 17.23
CA ASP A 168 -9.24 -12.60 17.50
C ASP A 168 -10.26 -11.47 17.72
N GLY A 169 -11.56 -11.78 17.77
CA GLY A 169 -12.64 -10.79 17.84
C GLY A 169 -13.28 -10.46 16.49
N ALA A 170 -12.79 -11.01 15.37
CA ALA A 170 -13.43 -10.95 14.06
C ALA A 170 -14.05 -12.32 13.67
N PRO A 171 -15.12 -12.35 12.85
CA PRO A 171 -15.90 -11.20 12.38
C PRO A 171 -16.70 -10.56 13.52
N ASP A 172 -17.01 -9.29 13.37
CA ASP A 172 -17.81 -8.55 14.34
C ASP A 172 -19.31 -8.68 14.02
N ALA A 173 -20.06 -9.25 14.95
CA ALA A 173 -21.52 -9.40 14.90
C ALA A 173 -22.24 -8.59 15.98
N SER A 174 -21.55 -7.61 16.60
CA SER A 174 -22.12 -6.79 17.65
C SER A 174 -23.19 -5.83 17.12
N THR A 175 -24.20 -5.61 17.95
CA THR A 175 -25.23 -4.60 17.70
C THR A 175 -24.84 -3.30 18.39
N TYR A 176 -25.33 -2.18 17.87
CA TYR A 176 -25.11 -0.87 18.47
C TYR A 176 -26.41 -0.05 18.40
N ALA A 177 -26.79 0.50 19.55
CA ALA A 177 -28.01 1.27 19.71
C ALA A 177 -27.78 2.73 19.30
N ASP A 178 -28.78 3.38 18.70
CA ASP A 178 -28.68 4.80 18.37
C ASP A 178 -28.58 5.66 19.63
N GLY A 179 -27.76 6.70 19.54
CA GLY A 179 -27.67 7.72 20.55
C GLY A 179 -28.92 8.59 20.64
N THR A 180 -29.31 8.91 21.87
CA THR A 180 -30.51 9.72 22.16
C THR A 180 -30.19 11.09 22.73
N VAL A 181 -28.95 11.33 23.17
CA VAL A 181 -28.50 12.61 23.72
C VAL A 181 -27.81 13.47 22.63
N PRO A 182 -27.87 14.81 22.72
CA PRO A 182 -27.09 15.68 21.85
C PRO A 182 -25.60 15.32 21.88
N GLY A 183 -24.94 15.34 20.71
CA GLY A 183 -23.54 14.94 20.58
C GLY A 183 -23.31 13.44 20.36
N GLN A 184 -24.22 12.57 20.79
CA GLN A 184 -24.07 11.12 20.62
C GLN A 184 -24.43 10.70 19.19
N TRP A 185 -23.59 9.84 18.62
CA TRP A 185 -23.76 9.28 17.29
C TRP A 185 -25.07 8.52 17.16
N ARG A 186 -25.65 8.65 15.98
CA ARG A 186 -26.88 8.00 15.54
C ARG A 186 -26.79 7.74 14.05
N ARG A 187 -27.54 6.76 13.56
CA ARG A 187 -27.58 6.41 12.14
C ARG A 187 -27.87 7.64 11.26
N THR A 188 -27.07 7.76 10.20
CA THR A 188 -27.08 8.83 9.19
C THR A 188 -27.86 8.43 7.92
N GLY A 189 -28.66 7.36 8.01
CA GLY A 189 -29.40 6.80 6.87
C GLY A 189 -28.56 5.97 5.89
N SER A 190 -27.24 5.84 6.12
CA SER A 190 -26.32 5.12 5.23
C SER A 190 -26.14 3.63 5.55
N GLY A 191 -26.90 3.09 6.52
CA GLY A 191 -26.84 1.68 6.91
C GLY A 191 -26.60 1.45 8.40
N GLU A 192 -26.38 0.18 8.75
CA GLU A 192 -26.15 -0.28 10.11
C GLU A 192 -24.76 0.14 10.65
N PRO A 193 -24.62 0.32 11.97
CA PRO A 193 -23.35 0.65 12.62
C PRO A 193 -22.23 -0.30 12.18
N ALA A 194 -21.20 0.23 11.54
CA ALA A 194 -20.13 -0.59 10.98
C ALA A 194 -19.17 -1.09 12.05
N THR A 195 -19.23 -2.39 12.32
CA THR A 195 -18.31 -3.15 13.20
C THR A 195 -18.03 -2.48 14.56
N PRO A 196 -19.02 -2.30 15.44
CA PRO A 196 -18.87 -1.59 16.72
C PRO A 196 -17.81 -2.16 17.69
N SER A 197 -17.56 -3.46 17.65
CA SER A 197 -16.58 -4.16 18.49
C SER A 197 -15.21 -4.29 17.85
N TRP A 198 -14.97 -3.70 16.67
CA TRP A 198 -13.68 -3.82 15.97
C TRP A 198 -12.49 -3.29 16.77
N GLY A 199 -12.71 -2.33 17.66
CA GLY A 199 -11.70 -1.83 18.59
C GLY A 199 -11.23 -2.85 19.63
N LEU A 200 -11.95 -3.97 19.77
CA LEU A 200 -11.63 -5.07 20.69
C LEU A 200 -10.89 -6.22 19.99
N VAL A 201 -10.68 -6.12 18.67
CA VAL A 201 -9.92 -7.13 17.92
C VAL A 201 -8.50 -7.21 18.47
N LYS A 202 -7.99 -8.43 18.66
CA LYS A 202 -6.63 -8.68 19.15
C LYS A 202 -5.62 -7.99 18.22
N PRO A 203 -4.69 -7.18 18.73
CA PRO A 203 -3.72 -6.51 17.86
C PRO A 203 -2.75 -7.43 17.12
N PHE A 204 -2.17 -6.92 16.03
CA PHE A 204 -1.14 -7.56 15.22
C PHE A 204 0.27 -7.26 15.74
N ALA A 205 0.54 -6.00 16.09
CA ALA A 205 1.84 -5.49 16.48
C ALA A 205 1.82 -4.67 17.78
N MET A 206 0.67 -4.06 18.13
CA MET A 206 0.45 -3.45 19.43
C MET A 206 0.41 -4.48 20.57
N THR A 207 0.66 -4.03 21.79
CA THR A 207 0.57 -4.85 23.01
C THR A 207 -0.83 -4.86 23.62
N SER A 208 -1.63 -3.83 23.36
CA SER A 208 -3.04 -3.73 23.75
C SER A 208 -3.82 -2.88 22.74
N THR A 209 -5.15 -3.01 22.73
CA THR A 209 -6.02 -2.22 21.83
C THR A 209 -5.97 -0.72 22.15
N THR A 210 -5.62 -0.37 23.38
CA THR A 210 -5.59 1.01 23.89
C THR A 210 -4.21 1.67 23.80
N GLN A 211 -3.17 0.96 23.34
CA GLN A 211 -1.78 1.43 23.38
C GLN A 211 -1.58 2.79 22.70
N PHE A 212 -2.28 3.02 21.58
CA PHE A 212 -2.24 4.28 20.82
C PHE A 212 -3.61 4.97 20.74
N ARG A 213 -4.50 4.68 21.70
CA ARG A 213 -5.79 5.37 21.80
C ARG A 213 -5.53 6.88 21.92
N PRO A 214 -6.16 7.72 21.08
CA PRO A 214 -6.01 9.16 21.18
C PRO A 214 -6.67 9.68 22.46
N GLY A 215 -6.33 10.91 22.87
CA GLY A 215 -7.11 11.62 23.89
C GLY A 215 -8.57 11.77 23.48
N LEU A 216 -9.44 12.14 24.42
CA LEU A 216 -10.85 12.40 24.12
C LEU A 216 -11.01 13.66 23.24
N PRO A 217 -12.09 13.79 22.45
CA PRO A 217 -12.27 14.93 21.55
C PRO A 217 -12.21 16.25 22.32
N ALA A 218 -11.27 17.12 21.90
CA ALA A 218 -10.94 18.39 22.56
C ALA A 218 -10.66 18.28 24.09
N GLY A 219 -10.28 17.09 24.59
CA GLY A 219 -9.99 16.84 26.00
C GLY A 219 -11.23 16.70 26.91
N HIS A 220 -12.43 16.62 26.34
CA HIS A 220 -13.68 16.57 27.09
C HIS A 220 -14.14 15.14 27.34
N SER A 221 -14.66 14.85 28.54
CA SER A 221 -15.11 13.52 28.97
C SER A 221 -16.62 13.30 28.93
N SER A 222 -17.39 14.30 28.51
CA SER A 222 -18.85 14.20 28.37
C SER A 222 -19.37 15.05 27.22
N TYR A 223 -20.48 14.64 26.60
CA TYR A 223 -21.13 15.42 25.54
C TYR A 223 -21.44 16.86 25.96
N PRO A 224 -22.07 17.15 27.12
CA PRO A 224 -22.38 18.54 27.49
C PRO A 224 -21.14 19.42 27.58
N SER A 225 -20.03 18.90 28.13
CA SER A 225 -18.79 19.67 28.24
C SER A 225 -18.12 19.92 26.88
N LEU A 226 -18.15 18.92 25.99
CA LEU A 226 -17.64 19.04 24.61
C LEU A 226 -18.46 20.05 23.81
N LEU A 227 -19.78 19.90 23.79
CA LEU A 227 -20.69 20.74 23.02
C LEU A 227 -20.65 22.21 23.49
N ALA A 228 -20.45 22.45 24.78
CA ALA A 228 -20.30 23.80 25.32
C ALA A 228 -18.94 24.45 25.01
N SER A 229 -17.97 23.73 24.43
CA SER A 229 -16.63 24.26 24.17
C SER A 229 -16.57 25.14 22.91
N GLN A 230 -15.71 26.16 22.90
CA GLN A 230 -15.45 26.96 21.69
C GLN A 230 -14.82 26.09 20.59
N THR A 231 -13.90 25.20 20.96
CA THR A 231 -13.26 24.27 20.02
C THR A 231 -14.30 23.48 19.23
N TYR A 232 -15.35 22.96 19.88
CA TYR A 232 -16.41 22.25 19.17
C TYR A 232 -17.15 23.15 18.17
N ALA A 233 -17.50 24.38 18.57
CA ALA A 233 -18.20 25.33 17.71
C ALA A 233 -17.39 25.68 16.46
N ASP A 234 -16.09 25.94 16.63
CA ASP A 234 -15.18 26.26 15.52
C ASP A 234 -15.11 25.11 14.50
N GLN A 235 -15.15 23.87 15.00
CA GLN A 235 -15.07 22.66 14.17
C GLN A 235 -16.36 22.39 13.42
N VAL A 236 -17.52 22.59 14.06
CA VAL A 236 -18.83 22.52 13.40
C VAL A 236 -18.92 23.59 12.31
N ASN A 237 -18.51 24.83 12.61
CA ASN A 237 -18.59 25.94 11.66
C ASN A 237 -17.63 25.77 10.48
N GLU A 238 -16.43 25.24 10.71
CA GLU A 238 -15.48 24.92 9.65
C GLU A 238 -16.08 23.89 8.67
N VAL A 239 -16.56 22.75 9.19
CA VAL A 239 -17.15 21.70 8.35
C VAL A 239 -18.45 22.18 7.71
N LYS A 240 -19.24 23.01 8.39
CA LYS A 240 -20.44 23.60 7.80
C LYS A 240 -20.13 24.42 6.56
N SER A 241 -19.07 25.25 6.63
CA SER A 241 -18.61 26.08 5.53
C SER A 241 -17.97 25.26 4.40
N LEU A 242 -17.05 24.36 4.74
CA LEU A 242 -16.21 23.65 3.77
C LEU A 242 -16.76 22.31 3.31
N GLY A 243 -17.64 21.66 4.07
CA GLY A 243 -18.07 20.28 3.86
C GLY A 243 -19.40 20.13 3.12
N ARG A 244 -20.13 21.23 2.93
CA ARG A 244 -21.44 21.23 2.26
C ARG A 244 -21.32 20.85 0.78
N TYR A 245 -22.26 20.09 0.24
CA TYR A 245 -22.21 19.64 -1.16
C TYR A 245 -22.13 20.79 -2.20
N ASP A 246 -22.73 21.93 -1.90
CA ASP A 246 -22.80 23.17 -2.69
C ASP A 246 -21.95 24.30 -2.07
N SER A 247 -20.91 23.96 -1.29
CA SER A 247 -20.03 24.95 -0.64
C SER A 247 -19.48 25.98 -1.63
N THR A 248 -19.59 27.26 -1.27
CA THR A 248 -19.00 28.40 -1.99
C THR A 248 -17.63 28.80 -1.44
N THR A 249 -17.23 28.24 -0.30
CA THR A 249 -15.94 28.52 0.36
C THR A 249 -14.88 27.48 -0.01
N ARG A 250 -15.27 26.21 -0.20
CA ARG A 250 -14.35 25.12 -0.58
C ARG A 250 -13.86 25.34 -2.00
N THR A 251 -12.55 25.26 -2.20
CA THR A 251 -11.95 25.45 -3.53
C THR A 251 -12.17 24.23 -4.43
N ALA A 252 -11.92 24.39 -5.73
CA ALA A 252 -11.99 23.30 -6.69
C ALA A 252 -10.97 22.19 -6.39
N ASP A 253 -9.73 22.54 -6.03
CA ASP A 253 -8.70 21.56 -5.65
C ASP A 253 -9.09 20.80 -4.38
N GLN A 254 -9.63 21.49 -3.38
CA GLN A 254 -10.14 20.83 -2.16
C GLN A 254 -11.29 19.86 -2.46
N THR A 255 -12.17 20.19 -3.40
CA THR A 255 -13.24 19.29 -3.85
C THR A 255 -12.67 18.06 -4.56
N GLN A 256 -11.68 18.25 -5.42
CA GLN A 256 -11.01 17.14 -6.10
C GLN A 256 -10.27 16.24 -5.09
N ALA A 257 -9.56 16.82 -4.12
CA ALA A 257 -8.88 16.08 -3.06
C ALA A 257 -9.86 15.31 -2.17
N ALA A 258 -11.02 15.90 -1.85
CA ALA A 258 -12.09 15.24 -1.09
C ALA A 258 -12.55 13.94 -1.75
N TRP A 259 -12.83 13.98 -3.05
CA TRP A 259 -13.22 12.79 -3.83
C TRP A 259 -12.05 11.84 -4.06
N PHE A 260 -10.85 12.36 -4.31
CA PHE A 260 -9.67 11.54 -4.54
C PHE A 260 -9.41 10.56 -3.39
N TRP A 261 -9.60 11.00 -2.14
CA TRP A 261 -9.40 10.20 -0.94
C TRP A 261 -10.69 9.55 -0.41
N ALA A 262 -11.83 9.67 -1.09
CA ALA A 262 -13.12 9.16 -0.62
C ALA A 262 -13.12 7.63 -0.52
N ASN A 263 -13.29 6.95 -1.65
CA ASN A 263 -13.29 5.48 -1.77
C ASN A 263 -14.21 4.79 -0.72
N ASP A 264 -15.30 5.44 -0.32
CA ASP A 264 -16.23 4.91 0.69
C ASP A 264 -17.25 3.93 0.09
N LEU A 265 -17.30 3.82 -1.24
CA LEU A 265 -18.28 3.01 -1.98
C LEU A 265 -17.75 1.60 -2.27
N ASP A 266 -18.64 0.63 -2.18
CA ASP A 266 -18.36 -0.74 -2.66
C ASP A 266 -18.19 -0.74 -4.19
N GLY A 267 -17.45 -1.72 -4.71
CA GLY A 267 -16.98 -1.72 -6.10
C GLY A 267 -15.64 -0.99 -6.29
N THR A 268 -15.18 -0.20 -5.32
CA THR A 268 -13.81 0.33 -5.25
C THR A 268 -12.92 -0.57 -4.39
N TYR A 269 -11.61 -0.34 -4.39
CA TYR A 269 -10.70 -1.00 -3.46
C TYR A 269 -10.81 -0.53 -1.99
N LYS A 270 -11.72 0.40 -1.68
CA LYS A 270 -11.93 1.02 -0.35
C LYS A 270 -10.66 1.74 0.17
N PRO A 271 -10.71 2.48 1.29
CA PRO A 271 -9.56 3.27 1.74
C PRO A 271 -8.28 2.45 2.02
N PRO A 272 -8.34 1.26 2.65
CA PRO A 272 -7.15 0.41 2.81
C PRO A 272 -6.53 -0.02 1.47
N GLY A 273 -7.34 -0.36 0.47
CA GLY A 273 -6.85 -0.75 -0.85
C GLY A 273 -6.21 0.39 -1.63
N GLN A 274 -6.66 1.64 -1.44
CA GLN A 274 -5.99 2.81 -1.99
C GLN A 274 -4.55 2.91 -1.48
N LEU A 275 -4.34 2.74 -0.18
CA LEU A 275 -3.02 2.82 0.44
C LEU A 275 -2.11 1.65 0.02
N PHE A 276 -2.65 0.44 -0.17
CA PHE A 276 -1.91 -0.67 -0.78
C PHE A 276 -1.54 -0.39 -2.26
N THR A 277 -2.44 0.24 -3.02
CA THR A 277 -2.15 0.69 -4.39
C THR A 277 -1.03 1.73 -4.41
N HIS A 278 -1.05 2.71 -3.49
CA HIS A 278 0.02 3.71 -3.37
C HIS A 278 1.35 3.09 -2.92
N THR A 279 1.30 2.08 -2.04
CA THR A 279 2.47 1.27 -1.67
C THR A 279 3.06 0.59 -2.89
N GLN A 280 2.23 -0.02 -3.75
CA GLN A 280 2.66 -0.63 -5.00
C GLN A 280 3.28 0.37 -5.98
N ILE A 281 2.71 1.57 -6.12
CA ILE A 281 3.26 2.65 -6.96
C ILE A 281 4.67 3.02 -6.47
N VAL A 282 4.83 3.23 -5.17
CA VAL A 282 6.12 3.61 -4.57
C VAL A 282 7.13 2.47 -4.67
N ALA A 283 6.72 1.23 -4.40
CA ALA A 283 7.55 0.04 -4.54
C ALA A 283 8.12 -0.12 -5.95
N LYS A 284 7.27 0.04 -6.98
CA LYS A 284 7.68 0.01 -8.39
C LYS A 284 8.62 1.17 -8.72
N ALA A 285 8.32 2.38 -8.27
CA ALA A 285 9.18 3.55 -8.47
C ALA A 285 10.56 3.41 -7.80
N ALA A 286 10.60 2.80 -6.61
CA ALA A 286 11.81 2.49 -5.86
C ALA A 286 12.55 1.27 -6.40
N LYS A 287 11.97 0.52 -7.36
CA LYS A 287 12.52 -0.72 -7.94
C LYS A 287 12.89 -1.74 -6.87
N LEU A 288 12.02 -1.89 -5.87
CA LEU A 288 12.23 -2.86 -4.81
C LEU A 288 12.24 -4.29 -5.38
N THR A 289 13.02 -5.16 -4.75
CA THR A 289 12.96 -6.58 -5.02
C THR A 289 11.70 -7.19 -4.40
N GLN A 290 11.37 -8.42 -4.81
CA GLN A 290 10.31 -9.19 -4.20
C GLN A 290 10.47 -9.36 -2.68
N ALA A 291 11.71 -9.50 -2.18
CA ALA A 291 12.00 -9.56 -0.75
C ALA A 291 11.74 -8.21 -0.05
N GLY A 292 12.17 -7.10 -0.68
CA GLY A 292 11.87 -5.75 -0.21
C GLY A 292 10.37 -5.46 -0.20
N ASN A 293 9.64 -5.92 -1.22
CA ASN A 293 8.19 -5.82 -1.31
C ASN A 293 7.50 -6.63 -0.22
N ALA A 294 7.94 -7.86 0.05
CA ALA A 294 7.39 -8.67 1.13
C ALA A 294 7.50 -7.95 2.49
N ARG A 295 8.63 -7.31 2.76
CA ARG A 295 8.84 -6.52 3.99
C ARG A 295 8.02 -5.22 4.02
N LEU A 296 8.04 -4.44 2.95
CA LEU A 296 7.33 -3.16 2.87
C LEU A 296 5.82 -3.36 3.07
N PHE A 297 5.23 -4.27 2.30
CA PHE A 297 3.80 -4.54 2.38
C PHE A 297 3.39 -5.16 3.71
N ALA A 298 4.24 -5.97 4.34
CA ALA A 298 3.97 -6.47 5.68
C ALA A 298 3.98 -5.34 6.73
N LEU A 299 4.97 -4.43 6.71
CA LEU A 299 4.98 -3.27 7.61
C LEU A 299 3.73 -2.40 7.43
N VAL A 300 3.37 -2.10 6.18
CA VAL A 300 2.16 -1.33 5.84
C VAL A 300 0.89 -2.08 6.28
N GLY A 301 0.78 -3.38 5.97
CA GLY A 301 -0.38 -4.19 6.29
C GLY A 301 -0.59 -4.35 7.79
N LEU A 302 0.46 -4.62 8.57
CA LEU A 302 0.39 -4.72 10.02
C LEU A 302 0.03 -3.38 10.67
N ALA A 303 0.63 -2.28 10.20
CA ALA A 303 0.32 -0.94 10.69
C ALA A 303 -1.14 -0.55 10.38
N MET A 304 -1.64 -0.82 9.17
CA MET A 304 -3.03 -0.52 8.82
C MET A 304 -4.02 -1.43 9.56
N ALA A 305 -3.72 -2.72 9.75
CA ALA A 305 -4.59 -3.61 10.51
C ALA A 305 -4.78 -3.10 11.97
N ASP A 306 -3.70 -2.69 12.62
CA ASP A 306 -3.78 -2.10 13.97
C ASP A 306 -4.37 -0.69 13.97
N ALA A 307 -4.21 0.09 12.89
CA ALA A 307 -4.83 1.42 12.77
C ALA A 307 -6.35 1.34 12.75
N ALA A 308 -6.92 0.28 12.16
CA ALA A 308 -8.35 0.00 12.25
C ALA A 308 -8.78 -0.22 13.71
N ILE A 309 -8.01 -1.01 14.47
CA ILE A 309 -8.31 -1.31 15.88
C ILE A 309 -8.29 -0.01 16.69
N VAL A 310 -7.23 0.79 16.56
CA VAL A 310 -7.08 2.07 17.27
C VAL A 310 -8.22 3.04 16.95
N SER A 311 -8.57 3.19 15.66
CA SER A 311 -9.64 4.12 15.27
C SER A 311 -11.02 3.65 15.72
N TRP A 312 -11.32 2.35 15.62
CA TRP A 312 -12.62 1.82 16.08
C TRP A 312 -12.74 1.79 17.59
N ASP A 313 -11.64 1.56 18.30
CA ASP A 313 -11.58 1.71 19.76
C ASP A 313 -11.94 3.15 20.18
N ALA A 314 -11.37 4.16 19.53
CA ALA A 314 -11.73 5.56 19.78
C ALA A 314 -13.21 5.87 19.44
N LYS A 315 -13.75 5.24 18.39
CA LYS A 315 -15.12 5.47 17.90
C LYS A 315 -16.21 4.91 18.79
N TYR A 316 -15.96 3.77 19.44
CA TYR A 316 -17.01 2.97 20.09
C TYR A 316 -16.71 2.59 21.54
N GLN A 317 -15.46 2.73 21.99
CA GLN A 317 -14.99 2.19 23.28
C GLN A 317 -14.54 3.31 24.24
N THR A 318 -15.08 4.52 24.05
CA THR A 318 -14.80 5.68 24.91
C THR A 318 -16.10 6.28 25.46
N ALA A 319 -15.99 7.34 26.27
CA ALA A 319 -17.17 8.02 26.82
C ALA A 319 -17.95 8.84 25.77
N ILE A 320 -17.37 9.06 24.59
CA ILE A 320 -17.92 9.93 23.54
C ILE A 320 -17.88 9.22 22.20
N ASP A 321 -19.02 8.70 21.78
CA ASP A 321 -19.25 8.20 20.44
C ASP A 321 -19.83 9.36 19.62
N LEU A 322 -18.97 10.22 19.09
CA LEU A 322 -19.37 11.52 18.56
C LEU A 322 -20.21 11.43 17.26
N TRP A 323 -21.30 12.19 17.19
CA TRP A 323 -22.13 12.32 15.99
C TRP A 323 -21.40 12.91 14.78
N ARG A 324 -21.87 12.57 13.57
CA ARG A 324 -21.30 13.08 12.32
C ARG A 324 -21.63 14.56 12.11
N PRO A 325 -20.81 15.30 11.33
CA PRO A 325 -21.07 16.71 11.05
C PRO A 325 -22.47 16.99 10.49
N GLU A 326 -23.01 16.10 9.64
CA GLU A 326 -24.38 16.28 9.13
C GLU A 326 -25.41 16.37 10.25
N THR A 327 -25.32 15.49 11.26
CA THR A 327 -26.25 15.45 12.38
C THR A 327 -26.03 16.68 13.28
N ALA A 328 -24.77 16.99 13.56
CA ALA A 328 -24.38 18.14 14.37
C ALA A 328 -24.88 19.47 13.80
N ILE A 329 -24.71 19.68 12.48
CA ILE A 329 -25.11 20.91 11.80
C ILE A 329 -26.63 21.02 11.67
N GLN A 330 -27.31 19.93 11.31
CA GLN A 330 -28.77 19.92 11.21
C GLN A 330 -29.45 20.13 12.56
N ARG A 331 -28.80 19.71 13.66
CA ARG A 331 -29.29 19.79 15.03
C ARG A 331 -28.48 20.73 15.92
N ALA A 332 -27.83 21.75 15.34
CA ALA A 332 -27.00 22.66 16.14
C ALA A 332 -27.81 23.40 17.22
N ASN A 333 -29.13 23.52 17.07
CA ASN A 333 -30.01 24.03 18.13
C ASN A 333 -30.07 23.16 19.39
N GLU A 334 -29.51 21.94 19.37
CA GLU A 334 -29.43 21.00 20.51
C GLU A 334 -28.11 21.06 21.27
N ASP A 335 -27.10 21.78 20.77
CA ASP A 335 -25.77 21.86 21.40
C ASP A 335 -25.66 22.93 22.50
N GLY A 336 -26.71 23.74 22.68
CA GLY A 336 -26.79 24.77 23.71
C GLY A 336 -26.02 26.05 23.38
N ARG A 337 -25.61 26.25 22.12
CA ARG A 337 -24.84 27.43 21.68
C ARG A 337 -25.64 28.32 20.72
N THR A 338 -25.15 29.55 20.55
CA THR A 338 -25.73 30.55 19.64
C THR A 338 -24.85 30.85 18.42
N ASP A 339 -23.57 30.51 18.49
CA ASP A 339 -22.58 30.67 17.42
C ASP A 339 -22.46 29.44 16.51
N THR A 340 -23.17 28.35 16.80
CA THR A 340 -23.46 27.25 15.88
C THR A 340 -24.91 27.36 15.43
N VAL A 341 -25.13 27.67 14.15
CA VAL A 341 -26.48 27.88 13.61
C VAL A 341 -26.99 26.60 12.97
N ALA A 342 -28.19 26.15 13.31
CA ALA A 342 -28.78 24.97 12.70
C ALA A 342 -29.06 25.18 11.20
N ASP A 343 -28.81 24.15 10.40
CA ASP A 343 -29.14 24.13 8.97
C ASP A 343 -29.69 22.74 8.62
N THR A 344 -31.01 22.61 8.72
CA THR A 344 -31.71 21.33 8.53
C THR A 344 -31.63 20.81 7.09
N ALA A 345 -31.25 21.65 6.13
CA ALA A 345 -31.05 21.28 4.73
C ALA A 345 -29.58 20.96 4.40
N TRP A 346 -28.65 21.12 5.35
CA TRP A 346 -27.25 20.85 5.14
C TRP A 346 -27.01 19.37 4.81
N LYS A 347 -26.22 19.11 3.76
CA LYS A 347 -25.80 17.77 3.35
C LYS A 347 -24.30 17.77 3.04
N PRO A 348 -23.58 16.69 3.37
CA PRO A 348 -22.15 16.60 3.08
C PRO A 348 -21.89 16.53 1.57
N LEU A 349 -20.67 16.84 1.14
CA LEU A 349 -20.22 16.61 -0.22
C LEU A 349 -20.28 15.12 -0.58
N SER A 350 -19.87 14.24 0.35
CA SER A 350 -19.96 12.78 0.25
C SER A 350 -21.26 12.31 -0.38
N ALA A 351 -21.18 11.45 -1.40
CA ALA A 351 -22.31 10.96 -2.15
C ALA A 351 -22.05 9.62 -2.83
N ASP A 352 -23.11 8.84 -3.02
CA ASP A 352 -23.05 7.64 -3.84
C ASP A 352 -23.03 7.96 -5.35
N VAL A 353 -22.97 6.93 -6.19
CA VAL A 353 -23.00 7.08 -7.66
C VAL A 353 -24.30 7.70 -8.20
N ASN A 354 -25.38 7.68 -7.42
CA ASN A 354 -26.66 8.29 -7.74
C ASN A 354 -26.81 9.70 -7.13
N ASN A 355 -25.72 10.26 -6.61
CA ASN A 355 -25.66 11.57 -5.98
C ASN A 355 -26.50 11.68 -4.69
N VAL A 356 -26.82 10.55 -4.06
CA VAL A 356 -27.44 10.49 -2.73
C VAL A 356 -26.36 10.80 -1.70
N ARG A 357 -26.54 11.89 -0.94
CA ARG A 357 -25.57 12.35 0.07
C ARG A 357 -25.63 11.47 1.30
N PHE A 358 -24.48 11.10 1.84
CA PHE A 358 -24.40 10.24 3.03
C PHE A 358 -23.15 10.53 3.85
N SER A 359 -23.26 10.35 5.17
CA SER A 359 -22.11 10.18 6.06
C SER A 359 -21.93 8.69 6.39
N PRO A 360 -20.69 8.16 6.48
CA PRO A 360 -20.48 6.74 6.77
C PRO A 360 -21.08 6.29 8.13
N PRO A 361 -21.60 5.04 8.23
CA PRO A 361 -22.45 4.60 9.35
C PRO A 361 -21.62 4.18 10.58
N PHE A 362 -20.84 5.09 11.12
CA PHE A 362 -20.07 4.91 12.35
C PHE A 362 -19.72 6.26 12.98
N PRO A 363 -19.44 6.33 14.30
CA PRO A 363 -19.07 7.56 15.02
C PRO A 363 -17.93 8.32 14.35
N ALA A 364 -17.89 9.65 14.56
CA ALA A 364 -16.95 10.54 13.90
C ALA A 364 -15.52 10.40 14.47
N TYR A 365 -15.36 10.48 15.78
CA TYR A 365 -14.04 10.57 16.41
C TYR A 365 -13.40 9.20 16.63
N THR A 366 -12.18 8.90 16.16
CA THR A 366 -11.33 9.69 15.23
C THR A 366 -11.60 9.32 13.77
N SER A 367 -11.02 10.07 12.82
CA SER A 367 -11.13 9.72 11.41
C SER A 367 -10.35 8.45 11.09
N GLY A 368 -11.04 7.44 10.55
CA GLY A 368 -10.42 6.20 10.08
C GLY A 368 -9.40 6.47 8.97
N HIS A 369 -9.77 7.25 7.95
CA HIS A 369 -8.84 7.68 6.90
C HIS A 369 -7.59 8.33 7.46
N ALA A 370 -7.70 9.28 8.38
CA ALA A 370 -6.53 9.95 8.95
C ALA A 370 -5.62 8.96 9.69
N THR A 371 -6.20 8.04 10.47
CA THR A 371 -5.45 6.99 11.19
C THR A 371 -4.75 6.04 10.21
N PHE A 372 -5.45 5.55 9.18
CA PHE A 372 -4.86 4.67 8.15
C PHE A 372 -3.76 5.38 7.34
N GLY A 373 -4.03 6.59 6.85
CA GLY A 373 -3.07 7.34 6.03
C GLY A 373 -1.81 7.69 6.80
N ALA A 374 -1.93 8.07 8.07
CA ALA A 374 -0.77 8.32 8.92
C ALA A 374 -0.02 7.04 9.30
N ALA A 375 -0.72 5.93 9.54
CA ALA A 375 -0.08 4.64 9.77
C ALA A 375 0.67 4.15 8.52
N TRP A 376 0.07 4.29 7.35
CA TRP A 376 0.71 4.04 6.07
C TRP A 376 1.96 4.91 5.90
N ALA A 377 1.84 6.24 6.03
CA ALA A 377 2.98 7.13 5.87
C ALA A 377 4.10 6.83 6.88
N GLY A 378 3.77 6.52 8.14
CA GLY A 378 4.75 6.11 9.13
C GLY A 378 5.46 4.80 8.78
N ALA A 379 4.74 3.81 8.24
CA ALA A 379 5.34 2.57 7.77
C ALA A 379 6.28 2.80 6.57
N MET A 380 5.85 3.62 5.60
CA MET A 380 6.68 4.03 4.46
C MET A 380 7.96 4.75 4.94
N ARG A 381 7.82 5.72 5.86
CA ARG A 381 8.96 6.43 6.47
C ARG A 381 9.93 5.48 7.17
N GLY A 382 9.41 4.58 8.00
CA GLY A 382 10.24 3.64 8.74
C GLY A 382 10.94 2.62 7.84
N PHE A 383 10.33 2.23 6.72
CA PHE A 383 10.96 1.37 5.73
C PHE A 383 12.06 2.08 4.94
N PHE A 384 11.77 3.26 4.37
CA PHE A 384 12.70 4.01 3.54
C PHE A 384 13.75 4.81 4.34
N GLY A 385 13.54 4.97 5.66
CA GLY A 385 14.35 5.83 6.51
C GLY A 385 14.22 7.32 6.18
N SER A 386 13.21 7.71 5.38
CA SER A 386 12.99 9.06 4.88
C SER A 386 11.50 9.31 4.66
N ASP A 387 11.04 10.54 4.91
CA ASP A 387 9.71 11.00 4.51
C ASP A 387 9.65 11.47 3.06
N THR A 388 10.77 11.97 2.54
CA THR A 388 10.82 12.56 1.21
C THR A 388 10.89 11.45 0.16
N PHE A 389 9.82 11.33 -0.62
CA PHE A 389 9.74 10.48 -1.79
C PHE A 389 8.69 11.06 -2.73
N ALA A 390 9.08 11.43 -3.94
CA ALA A 390 8.15 11.98 -4.92
C ALA A 390 7.41 10.84 -5.64
N PHE A 391 6.08 10.89 -5.65
CA PHE A 391 5.25 9.91 -6.37
C PHE A 391 3.94 10.54 -6.84
N THR A 392 3.33 9.92 -7.85
CA THR A 392 2.00 10.30 -8.35
C THR A 392 1.02 9.21 -7.96
N ALA A 393 0.08 9.56 -7.11
CA ALA A 393 -0.97 8.70 -6.58
C ALA A 393 -2.20 8.70 -7.49
N THR A 394 -2.95 7.60 -7.46
CA THR A 394 -4.18 7.40 -8.23
C THR A 394 -5.37 7.16 -7.30
N THR A 395 -6.58 7.25 -7.87
CA THR A 395 -7.83 6.91 -7.19
C THR A 395 -8.76 6.07 -8.08
N GLU A 396 -9.65 5.30 -7.46
CA GLU A 396 -10.75 4.59 -8.12
C GLU A 396 -12.11 5.14 -7.71
N ASP A 397 -12.14 6.26 -6.98
CA ASP A 397 -13.39 6.87 -6.57
C ASP A 397 -14.20 7.29 -7.82
N PRO A 398 -15.49 6.92 -7.91
CA PRO A 398 -16.29 7.21 -9.10
C PRO A 398 -16.52 8.71 -9.34
N HIS A 399 -16.30 9.56 -8.33
CA HIS A 399 -16.37 11.02 -8.48
C HIS A 399 -15.02 11.66 -8.81
N ALA A 400 -13.95 10.86 -8.91
CA ALA A 400 -12.60 11.31 -9.24
C ALA A 400 -11.89 10.41 -10.27
N VAL A 401 -12.65 9.82 -11.20
CA VAL A 401 -12.11 8.95 -12.25
C VAL A 401 -11.03 9.67 -13.06
N GLY A 402 -9.86 9.04 -13.17
CA GLY A 402 -8.71 9.58 -13.91
C GLY A 402 -7.96 10.70 -13.19
N VAL A 403 -8.39 11.11 -11.99
CA VAL A 403 -7.66 12.08 -11.18
C VAL A 403 -6.39 11.45 -10.63
N THR A 404 -5.29 12.17 -10.76
CA THR A 404 -4.00 11.84 -10.14
C THR A 404 -3.55 12.97 -9.24
N ARG A 405 -2.85 12.66 -8.14
CA ARG A 405 -2.27 13.67 -7.25
C ARG A 405 -0.79 13.41 -7.04
N ALA A 406 0.03 14.44 -7.15
CA ALA A 406 1.48 14.35 -6.97
C ALA A 406 1.86 14.78 -5.55
N PHE A 407 2.68 13.97 -4.89
CA PHE A 407 3.17 14.24 -3.55
C PHE A 407 4.69 14.20 -3.52
N THR A 408 5.29 15.07 -2.70
CA THR A 408 6.75 15.11 -2.49
C THR A 408 7.19 14.31 -1.26
N SER A 409 6.24 13.90 -0.41
CA SER A 409 6.50 13.11 0.79
C SER A 409 5.31 12.24 1.18
N PHE A 410 5.57 11.18 1.94
CA PHE A 410 4.50 10.31 2.45
C PHE A 410 3.60 11.05 3.43
N SER A 411 4.18 11.90 4.29
CA SER A 411 3.43 12.72 5.23
C SER A 411 2.54 13.74 4.52
N ALA A 412 2.96 14.33 3.39
CA ALA A 412 2.13 15.23 2.61
C ALA A 412 0.86 14.53 2.09
N ALA A 413 1.00 13.30 1.58
CA ALA A 413 -0.14 12.48 1.16
C ALA A 413 -1.06 12.14 2.35
N ALA A 414 -0.51 11.76 3.49
CA ALA A 414 -1.29 11.48 4.70
C ALA A 414 -2.04 12.71 5.25
N THR A 415 -1.41 13.89 5.23
CA THR A 415 -2.01 15.16 5.65
C THR A 415 -3.19 15.52 4.74
N GLU A 416 -3.03 15.40 3.42
CA GLU A 416 -4.13 15.67 2.49
C GLU A 416 -5.25 14.64 2.64
N ASN A 417 -4.92 13.35 2.79
CA ASN A 417 -5.89 12.30 3.08
C ASN A 417 -6.68 12.60 4.37
N ALA A 418 -6.03 13.04 5.44
CA ALA A 418 -6.70 13.40 6.69
C ALA A 418 -7.62 14.61 6.51
N ARG A 419 -7.13 15.67 5.83
CA ARG A 419 -7.90 16.90 5.61
C ARG A 419 -9.05 16.74 4.60
N SER A 420 -8.92 15.79 3.67
CA SER A 420 -9.95 15.47 2.66
C SER A 420 -11.31 15.20 3.29
N ARG A 421 -11.33 14.69 4.52
CA ARG A 421 -12.55 14.26 5.21
C ARG A 421 -13.37 15.43 5.73
N VAL A 422 -12.72 16.56 6.03
CA VAL A 422 -13.36 17.84 6.36
C VAL A 422 -14.00 18.42 5.11
N TRP A 423 -13.25 18.45 4.00
CA TRP A 423 -13.77 18.92 2.70
C TRP A 423 -14.91 18.06 2.16
N LEU A 424 -14.88 16.76 2.45
CA LEU A 424 -15.93 15.80 2.09
C LEU A 424 -17.19 15.95 3.00
N GLY A 425 -17.07 16.67 4.12
CA GLY A 425 -18.17 16.96 5.04
C GLY A 425 -18.51 15.86 6.04
N VAL A 426 -17.60 14.90 6.27
CA VAL A 426 -17.90 13.69 7.07
C VAL A 426 -17.12 13.62 8.39
N HIS A 427 -16.16 14.51 8.61
CA HIS A 427 -15.34 14.58 9.82
C HIS A 427 -15.04 16.01 10.23
N TYR A 428 -14.79 16.21 11.53
CA TYR A 428 -14.19 17.43 12.09
C TYR A 428 -12.66 17.42 11.90
N GLN A 429 -12.01 18.58 11.98
CA GLN A 429 -10.55 18.64 11.90
C GLN A 429 -9.89 17.93 13.09
N PHE A 430 -10.44 18.00 14.31
CA PHE A 430 -9.89 17.25 15.43
C PHE A 430 -9.99 15.73 15.25
N ASP A 431 -10.95 15.22 14.46
CA ASP A 431 -11.01 13.79 14.12
C ASP A 431 -9.79 13.39 13.29
N ALA A 432 -9.40 14.28 12.37
CA ALA A 432 -8.28 14.12 11.46
C ALA A 432 -6.95 14.23 12.22
N ASP A 433 -6.78 15.25 13.06
CA ASP A 433 -5.55 15.48 13.83
C ASP A 433 -5.27 14.33 14.81
N ALA A 434 -6.28 13.93 15.58
CA ALA A 434 -6.14 12.85 16.55
C ALA A 434 -5.88 11.50 15.86
N GLY A 435 -6.59 11.21 14.76
CA GLY A 435 -6.33 10.03 13.94
C GLY A 435 -4.91 10.00 13.38
N ALA A 436 -4.45 11.13 12.81
CA ALA A 436 -3.11 11.24 12.25
C ALA A 436 -2.00 11.06 13.31
N SER A 437 -2.20 11.61 14.51
CA SER A 437 -1.29 11.44 15.65
C SER A 437 -1.20 9.97 16.07
N SER A 438 -2.33 9.31 16.31
CA SER A 438 -2.39 7.90 16.71
C SER A 438 -1.80 6.97 15.63
N GLY A 439 -2.16 7.17 14.36
CA GLY A 439 -1.63 6.38 13.25
C GLY A 439 -0.11 6.51 13.10
N THR A 440 0.42 7.72 13.27
CA THR A 440 1.87 7.96 13.24
C THR A 440 2.58 7.25 14.40
N ALA A 441 2.08 7.38 15.63
CA ALA A 441 2.67 6.74 16.80
C ALA A 441 2.67 5.21 16.67
N LEU A 442 1.55 4.65 16.21
CA LEU A 442 1.42 3.22 15.92
C LEU A 442 2.46 2.75 14.89
N ALA A 443 2.56 3.42 13.75
CA ALA A 443 3.48 2.98 12.70
C ALA A 443 4.96 3.11 13.10
N ASN A 444 5.30 4.12 13.89
CA ASN A 444 6.63 4.23 14.50
C ASN A 444 6.91 3.03 15.42
N HIS A 445 5.94 2.60 16.22
CA HIS A 445 6.07 1.40 17.05
C HIS A 445 6.21 0.12 16.21
N VAL A 446 5.42 -0.03 15.15
CA VAL A 446 5.52 -1.19 14.24
C VAL A 446 6.91 -1.28 13.65
N THR A 447 7.39 -0.20 13.02
CA THR A 447 8.67 -0.18 12.31
C THR A 447 9.89 -0.26 13.24
N ALA A 448 9.76 0.20 14.49
CA ALA A 448 10.82 0.12 15.49
C ALA A 448 10.95 -1.26 16.16
N ASN A 449 9.90 -2.10 16.14
CA ASN A 449 9.87 -3.33 16.93
C ASN A 449 9.64 -4.61 16.11
N HIS A 450 9.09 -4.50 14.91
CA HIS A 450 8.73 -5.64 14.07
C HIS A 450 9.40 -5.56 12.71
N LEU A 451 9.70 -6.75 12.15
CA LEU A 451 10.27 -6.92 10.81
C LEU A 451 11.55 -6.09 10.59
N ARG A 452 12.30 -5.84 11.67
CA ARG A 452 13.58 -5.15 11.57
C ARG A 452 14.54 -6.01 10.76
N PRO A 453 15.40 -5.43 9.92
CA PRO A 453 16.46 -6.19 9.29
C PRO A 453 17.25 -6.96 10.36
N THR A 454 17.50 -8.25 10.13
CA THR A 454 18.24 -9.16 11.03
C THR A 454 19.66 -8.66 11.29
N ALA A 455 20.13 -7.78 10.42
CA ALA A 455 21.21 -6.91 10.71
C ALA A 455 20.98 -5.51 10.14
N SER A 456 21.42 -4.50 10.87
CA SER A 456 21.75 -3.24 10.23
C SER A 456 22.94 -3.53 9.32
N TYR A 457 22.73 -3.48 8.00
CA TYR A 457 23.84 -3.45 7.07
C TYR A 457 24.72 -2.25 7.45
N ALA A 458 25.88 -2.56 8.03
CA ALA A 458 26.90 -1.57 8.31
C ALA A 458 27.91 -1.62 7.19
N PHE A 459 28.19 -0.46 6.63
CA PHE A 459 29.23 -0.30 5.64
C PHE A 459 30.54 -0.27 6.42
N ASP A 460 31.23 -1.41 6.46
CA ASP A 460 32.51 -1.56 7.16
C ASP A 460 33.66 -1.09 6.26
N GLY A 461 33.81 0.22 6.18
CA GLY A 461 34.77 0.87 5.32
C GLY A 461 34.28 0.96 3.87
N PHE A 462 34.49 2.14 3.30
CA PHE A 462 34.56 2.35 1.87
C PHE A 462 36.03 2.42 1.55
N TYR A 463 36.51 1.41 0.84
CA TYR A 463 37.87 1.39 0.36
C TYR A 463 37.84 1.92 -1.06
N GLU A 464 39.00 2.28 -1.59
CA GLU A 464 39.15 2.42 -3.02
C GLU A 464 40.60 2.19 -3.40
N GLY A 465 40.82 1.72 -4.62
CA GLY A 465 42.14 1.76 -5.24
C GLY A 465 42.59 3.19 -5.59
N SER A 466 41.74 4.21 -5.47
CA SER A 466 42.09 5.59 -5.89
C SER A 466 41.34 6.79 -5.27
N LEU A 467 40.20 6.64 -4.58
CA LEU A 467 39.40 7.74 -4.05
C LEU A 467 38.84 7.46 -2.65
N ASN A 468 39.25 8.29 -1.68
CA ASN A 468 38.73 8.22 -0.32
C ASN A 468 37.27 8.70 -0.24
N VAL A 469 36.55 8.29 0.80
CA VAL A 469 35.34 9.01 1.25
C VAL A 469 35.77 10.39 1.70
N GLY A 470 35.29 11.43 1.02
CA GLY A 470 35.79 12.81 1.15
C GLY A 470 36.99 13.15 0.25
N GLY A 471 37.41 12.21 -0.61
CA GLY A 471 38.45 12.38 -1.62
C GLY A 471 37.96 13.11 -2.87
N LEU A 472 38.91 13.55 -3.68
CA LEU A 472 38.69 14.44 -4.83
C LEU A 472 38.71 13.63 -6.14
N ILE A 473 37.67 13.72 -6.96
CA ILE A 473 37.71 13.24 -8.36
C ILE A 473 38.32 14.34 -9.23
N PRO A 474 39.43 14.10 -9.95
CA PRO A 474 40.00 15.06 -10.88
C PRO A 474 38.99 15.46 -11.95
N ASP A 475 38.89 16.75 -12.24
CA ASP A 475 38.05 17.24 -13.33
C ASP A 475 38.67 16.82 -14.68
N ALA A 476 38.10 15.81 -15.33
CA ALA A 476 38.63 15.22 -16.56
C ALA A 476 37.80 15.62 -17.80
N ALA A 477 38.51 15.81 -18.93
CA ALA A 477 37.90 16.16 -20.23
C ALA A 477 37.07 15.03 -20.88
N ALA A 478 37.13 13.80 -20.37
CA ALA A 478 36.40 12.61 -20.84
C ALA A 478 35.60 11.98 -19.69
N PRO A 479 34.49 11.24 -19.98
CA PRO A 479 33.76 10.50 -18.95
C PRO A 479 34.74 9.55 -18.25
N SER A 480 34.82 9.66 -16.93
CA SER A 480 35.71 8.84 -16.11
C SER A 480 34.89 7.75 -15.43
N THR A 481 35.39 6.52 -15.51
CA THR A 481 34.92 5.40 -14.69
C THR A 481 35.78 5.28 -13.44
N PHE A 482 35.15 5.12 -12.29
CA PHE A 482 35.83 4.81 -11.04
C PHE A 482 35.07 3.73 -10.28
N THR A 483 35.75 2.97 -9.43
CA THR A 483 35.15 1.82 -8.74
C THR A 483 34.96 2.15 -7.27
N VAL A 484 33.72 2.34 -6.83
CA VAL A 484 33.42 2.39 -5.41
C VAL A 484 33.40 0.97 -4.89
N GLY A 485 34.04 0.73 -3.74
CA GLY A 485 33.80 -0.54 -3.08
C GLY A 485 33.74 -0.46 -1.58
N PHE A 486 32.88 -1.29 -1.01
CA PHE A 486 32.54 -1.30 0.39
C PHE A 486 32.35 -2.72 0.89
N ARG A 487 32.55 -2.93 2.19
CA ARG A 487 32.11 -4.16 2.84
C ARG A 487 30.76 -3.93 3.46
N LEU A 488 29.88 -4.90 3.28
CA LEU A 488 28.65 -4.98 4.06
C LEU A 488 28.89 -5.95 5.20
N THR A 489 28.53 -5.54 6.41
CA THR A 489 28.42 -6.46 7.54
C THR A 489 26.97 -6.52 8.01
N ALA A 490 26.55 -7.72 8.38
CA ALA A 490 25.28 -8.01 8.99
C ALA A 490 25.52 -8.46 10.44
N GLY A 491 25.24 -7.59 11.42
CA GLY A 491 25.41 -7.92 12.84
C GLY A 491 26.88 -8.20 13.19
N GLY A 492 27.80 -7.51 12.51
CA GLY A 492 29.25 -7.72 12.62
C GLY A 492 29.80 -8.84 11.74
N THR A 493 28.96 -9.62 11.05
CA THR A 493 29.40 -10.70 10.16
C THR A 493 29.50 -10.20 8.71
N PRO A 494 30.59 -10.45 7.96
CA PRO A 494 30.69 -10.04 6.56
C PRO A 494 29.59 -10.64 5.68
N VAL A 495 28.92 -9.81 4.90
CA VAL A 495 27.91 -10.21 3.92
C VAL A 495 28.60 -10.52 2.61
N THR A 496 28.59 -11.79 2.22
CA THR A 496 29.27 -12.29 1.01
C THR A 496 28.30 -12.62 -0.12
N ASP A 497 27.02 -12.28 0.02
CA ASP A 497 25.99 -12.52 -0.98
C ASP A 497 25.96 -11.38 -2.02
N PRO A 498 26.40 -11.59 -3.29
CA PRO A 498 26.35 -10.55 -4.30
C PRO A 498 24.96 -9.96 -4.51
N GLY A 499 23.91 -10.75 -4.27
CA GLY A 499 22.51 -10.32 -4.36
C GLY A 499 22.00 -9.57 -3.13
N ALA A 500 22.86 -9.24 -2.16
CA ALA A 500 22.53 -8.33 -1.07
C ALA A 500 22.42 -6.89 -1.56
N VAL A 501 23.21 -6.50 -2.58
CA VAL A 501 23.07 -5.22 -3.29
C VAL A 501 22.24 -5.43 -4.54
N VAL A 502 21.05 -4.85 -4.55
CA VAL A 502 20.02 -5.10 -5.57
C VAL A 502 19.76 -3.89 -6.46
N GLY A 503 20.29 -2.73 -6.07
CA GLY A 503 20.28 -1.54 -6.90
C GLY A 503 21.41 -0.59 -6.53
N THR A 504 21.95 0.08 -7.53
CA THR A 504 22.96 1.12 -7.37
C THR A 504 22.58 2.30 -8.24
N SER A 505 22.87 3.52 -7.80
CA SER A 505 22.66 4.70 -8.64
C SER A 505 23.67 5.80 -8.34
N TRP A 506 23.98 6.60 -9.35
CA TRP A 506 24.76 7.82 -9.22
C TRP A 506 23.86 9.01 -9.49
N ASN A 507 23.64 9.83 -8.46
CA ASN A 507 22.73 10.97 -8.43
C ASN A 507 21.32 10.62 -8.95
N GLY A 508 20.81 9.48 -8.47
CA GLY A 508 19.50 8.96 -8.86
C GLY A 508 19.46 8.29 -10.24
N ASN A 509 20.56 8.25 -11.00
CA ASN A 509 20.65 7.54 -12.27
C ASN A 509 21.24 6.13 -12.07
N PRO A 510 20.48 5.04 -12.29
CA PRO A 510 20.99 3.68 -12.18
C PRO A 510 21.88 3.27 -13.35
N ALA A 511 21.71 3.85 -14.54
CA ALA A 511 22.46 3.46 -15.74
C ALA A 511 23.95 3.82 -15.66
N THR A 512 24.28 4.75 -14.77
CA THR A 512 25.65 5.19 -14.48
C THR A 512 26.35 4.32 -13.43
N ALA A 513 25.68 3.28 -12.90
CA ALA A 513 26.27 2.33 -11.96
C ALA A 513 26.25 0.91 -12.54
N GLY A 514 27.41 0.26 -12.54
CA GLY A 514 27.57 -1.11 -12.97
C GLY A 514 27.01 -2.12 -11.96
N THR A 515 26.88 -3.37 -12.39
CA THR A 515 26.47 -4.47 -11.52
C THR A 515 27.49 -4.66 -10.40
N PRO A 516 27.05 -4.79 -9.13
CA PRO A 516 27.95 -5.09 -8.02
C PRO A 516 28.67 -6.42 -8.23
N THR A 517 29.99 -6.42 -8.08
CA THR A 517 30.81 -7.62 -8.04
C THR A 517 31.41 -7.82 -6.66
N LEU A 518 31.49 -9.06 -6.19
CA LEU A 518 32.15 -9.35 -4.91
C LEU A 518 33.60 -9.77 -5.16
N VAL A 519 34.55 -8.95 -4.71
CA VAL A 519 35.99 -9.20 -4.84
C VAL A 519 36.61 -9.20 -3.44
N ASN A 520 37.17 -10.34 -3.02
CA ASN A 520 37.81 -10.49 -1.69
C ASN A 520 36.94 -10.01 -0.51
N GLY A 521 35.64 -10.33 -0.54
CA GLY A 521 34.67 -9.96 0.51
C GLY A 521 34.22 -8.49 0.48
N ARG A 522 34.51 -7.77 -0.60
CA ARG A 522 34.12 -6.38 -0.82
C ARG A 522 33.24 -6.27 -2.06
N TYR A 523 32.15 -5.51 -1.97
CA TYR A 523 31.35 -5.13 -3.14
C TYR A 523 32.12 -4.07 -3.89
N GLU A 524 32.28 -4.25 -5.19
CA GLU A 524 32.90 -3.30 -6.11
C GLU A 524 31.90 -2.95 -7.20
N ILE A 525 31.69 -1.66 -7.41
CA ILE A 525 30.72 -1.10 -8.34
C ILE A 525 31.41 -0.03 -9.17
N ALA A 526 31.49 -0.28 -10.48
CA ALA A 526 31.98 0.70 -11.42
C ALA A 526 30.93 1.81 -11.62
N LEU A 527 31.32 3.07 -11.46
CA LEU A 527 30.49 4.24 -11.66
C LEU A 527 31.01 5.03 -12.86
N SER A 528 30.10 5.42 -13.75
CA SER A 528 30.40 6.30 -14.89
C SER A 528 29.96 7.73 -14.58
N VAL A 529 30.91 8.65 -14.52
CA VAL A 529 30.63 10.07 -14.25
C VAL A 529 30.64 10.88 -15.55
N PRO A 530 29.65 11.75 -15.79
CA PRO A 530 29.67 12.66 -16.92
C PRO A 530 30.88 13.61 -16.87
N ARG A 531 31.29 14.12 -18.05
CA ARG A 531 32.39 15.09 -18.20
C ARG A 531 32.17 16.30 -17.29
N SER A 532 33.17 16.61 -16.45
CA SER A 532 33.15 17.61 -15.40
C SER A 532 32.09 17.42 -14.30
N CYS A 533 32.56 17.11 -13.09
CA CYS A 533 31.71 17.14 -11.89
C CYS A 533 31.37 18.56 -11.38
N ALA A 534 32.00 19.60 -11.95
CA ALA A 534 31.79 21.02 -11.62
C ALA A 534 31.85 21.38 -10.12
N GLY A 535 32.72 20.73 -9.33
CA GLY A 535 32.88 21.01 -7.89
C GLY A 535 31.66 20.67 -7.02
N ARG A 536 30.72 19.85 -7.51
CA ARG A 536 29.48 19.48 -6.81
C ARG A 536 29.64 18.24 -5.95
N THR A 537 28.77 18.10 -4.95
CA THR A 537 28.53 16.84 -4.26
C THR A 537 27.50 16.04 -5.04
N TRP A 538 27.84 14.79 -5.34
CA TRP A 538 27.00 13.80 -6.00
C TRP A 538 26.57 12.76 -4.97
N THR A 539 25.44 12.10 -5.18
CA THR A 539 24.95 11.05 -4.28
C THR A 539 25.13 9.69 -4.92
N PHE A 540 25.95 8.82 -4.34
CA PHE A 540 25.96 7.40 -4.67
C PHE A 540 24.97 6.67 -3.76
N SER A 541 24.05 5.92 -4.34
CA SER A 541 23.04 5.18 -3.59
C SER A 541 23.16 3.69 -3.79
N VAL A 542 23.01 2.94 -2.70
CA VAL A 542 22.97 1.47 -2.66
C VAL A 542 21.62 1.05 -2.08
N LEU A 543 20.84 0.29 -2.87
CA LEU A 543 19.62 -0.38 -2.43
C LEU A 543 19.96 -1.84 -2.10
N LEU A 544 19.52 -2.28 -0.93
CA LEU A 544 19.77 -3.61 -0.41
C LEU A 544 18.54 -4.51 -0.54
N ARG A 545 18.74 -5.83 -0.47
CA ARG A 545 17.67 -6.84 -0.65
C ARG A 545 16.47 -6.62 0.28
N ASP A 546 16.72 -6.21 1.51
CA ASP A 546 15.68 -5.92 2.51
C ASP A 546 14.92 -4.59 2.25
N GLY A 547 15.26 -3.92 1.14
CA GLY A 547 14.74 -2.64 0.70
C GLY A 547 15.34 -1.42 1.40
N SER A 548 16.30 -1.62 2.31
CA SER A 548 17.02 -0.51 2.91
C SER A 548 17.92 0.17 1.87
N ARG A 549 18.00 1.50 1.93
CA ARG A 549 18.83 2.31 1.05
C ARG A 549 19.89 3.06 1.85
N ARG A 550 21.08 3.16 1.28
CA ARG A 550 22.17 3.96 1.80
C ARG A 550 22.67 4.92 0.74
N ASP A 551 22.65 6.19 1.09
CA ASP A 551 23.14 7.28 0.26
C ASP A 551 24.47 7.77 0.81
N LEU A 552 25.45 7.92 -0.08
CA LEU A 552 26.79 8.40 0.22
C LEU A 552 27.08 9.63 -0.62
N GLY A 553 27.44 10.74 0.04
CA GLY A 553 27.88 11.95 -0.63
C GLY A 553 29.30 11.81 -1.16
N VAL A 554 29.50 12.02 -2.45
CA VAL A 554 30.80 12.01 -3.12
C VAL A 554 31.07 13.42 -3.66
N ARG A 555 32.10 14.09 -3.13
CA ARG A 555 32.46 15.44 -3.52
C ARG A 555 33.52 15.38 -4.62
N CYS A 556 33.27 16.00 -5.77
CA CYS A 556 34.34 16.21 -6.75
C CYS A 556 34.99 17.59 -6.52
N SER A 557 36.28 17.73 -6.84
CA SER A 557 36.94 19.03 -6.89
C SER A 557 37.84 19.14 -8.12
N THR A 558 38.00 20.35 -8.62
CA THR A 558 39.07 20.69 -9.56
C THR A 558 40.40 20.67 -8.79
N VAL A 559 41.34 19.83 -9.21
CA VAL A 559 42.73 19.86 -8.73
C VAL A 559 43.52 20.85 -9.56
#